data_AF-X0VYS6-F1
#
_entry.id   AF-X0VYS6-F1
#
_cell.length_a   1.000
_cell.length_b   1.000
_cell.length_c   1.000
_cell.angle_alpha   90.00
_cell.angle_beta   90.00
_cell.angle_gamma   90.00
#
_symmetry.space_group_name_H-M   'P 1'
#
loop_
_entity.id
_entity.type
_entity.pdbx_description
1 polymer ?
#
loop_
_entity_poly.entity_id
_entity_poly.type
_entity_poly.pdbx_seq_one_letter_code
_entity_poly.pdbx_strand_id
1 'polypeptide(L)'
;ASVKIKDYLGKINNKDIGWTKTKNLDELIKEGNLILVKIKEIDEENKELLVSLDQEPLLEGAFLAIEPHTGQIKAMVGGKSFKKSKWNNATQAMRQAGSSIKPILYTAALESGFTPAHIIIDEPTEFIDKWRGEPWSPGNYDQKYKGAVTVRRGLEESRNIVTAKLLEFISPQKGVDYCRKFGLTSTIYPYLSLALGTFEVRLIELVSAFTVFPNKGIRIRPYFLTRIEDKDGNILEESKIETEEVVSPQTAYMMT
;
A
#
# COMPACT_ATOMS: atom_id res chain seq x y z
N ALA A 1 -32.24 -22.61 8.74
CA ALA A 1 -33.05 -21.41 8.42
C ALA A 1 -33.46 -21.42 6.95
N SER A 2 -34.58 -20.77 6.60
CA SER A 2 -35.00 -20.55 5.21
C SER A 2 -35.19 -19.07 4.93
N VAL A 3 -34.99 -18.67 3.68
CA VAL A 3 -35.16 -17.29 3.20
C VAL A 3 -35.98 -17.30 1.92
N LYS A 4 -36.97 -16.43 1.82
CA LYS A 4 -37.75 -16.26 0.58
C LYS A 4 -37.02 -15.31 -0.36
N ILE A 5 -36.70 -15.74 -1.57
CA ILE A 5 -36.03 -14.93 -2.58
C ILE A 5 -36.92 -14.90 -3.83
N LYS A 6 -37.68 -13.82 -3.99
CA LYS A 6 -38.76 -13.74 -5.00
C LYS A 6 -39.71 -14.94 -4.86
N ASP A 7 -39.77 -15.79 -5.89
CA ASP A 7 -40.65 -16.96 -5.96
C ASP A 7 -39.98 -18.25 -5.47
N TYR A 8 -38.74 -18.19 -4.99
CA TYR A 8 -37.97 -19.35 -4.53
C TYR A 8 -37.88 -19.42 -3.01
N LEU A 9 -37.82 -20.65 -2.49
CA LEU A 9 -37.47 -20.94 -1.12
C LEU A 9 -35.98 -21.31 -1.00
N GLY A 10 -35.19 -20.41 -0.43
CA GLY A 10 -33.77 -20.65 -0.15
C GLY A 10 -33.57 -21.39 1.16
N LYS A 11 -32.85 -22.51 1.14
CA LYS A 11 -32.42 -23.26 2.32
C LYS A 11 -31.00 -22.88 2.69
N ILE A 12 -30.80 -22.48 3.96
CA ILE A 12 -29.49 -22.16 4.54
C ILE A 12 -29.11 -23.27 5.52
N ASN A 13 -27.92 -23.84 5.32
CA ASN A 13 -27.35 -24.88 6.20
C ASN A 13 -26.27 -24.31 7.15
N ASN A 14 -25.98 -25.05 8.21
CA ASN A 14 -24.95 -24.69 9.19
C ASN A 14 -23.51 -24.97 8.72
N LYS A 15 -23.28 -25.49 7.50
CA LYS A 15 -21.93 -25.87 7.05
C LYS A 15 -21.05 -24.66 6.73
N ASP A 16 -21.66 -23.57 6.27
CA ASP A 16 -20.93 -22.40 5.75
C ASP A 16 -20.91 -21.21 6.71
N ILE A 17 -21.23 -21.41 8.00
CA ILE A 17 -21.33 -20.32 8.99
C ILE A 17 -20.12 -20.21 9.93
N GLY A 18 -19.08 -21.02 9.75
CA GLY A 18 -17.94 -21.06 10.69
C GLY A 18 -17.25 -19.71 10.91
N TRP A 19 -17.28 -18.83 9.90
CA TRP A 19 -16.75 -17.46 9.99
C TRP A 19 -17.50 -16.56 10.98
N THR A 20 -18.73 -16.92 11.36
CA THR A 20 -19.54 -16.20 12.36
C THR A 20 -19.15 -16.54 13.80
N LYS A 21 -18.31 -17.58 14.00
CA LYS A 21 -17.97 -18.18 15.29
C LYS A 21 -19.16 -18.83 16.04
N THR A 22 -20.31 -18.94 15.39
CA THR A 22 -21.52 -19.57 15.93
C THR A 22 -21.67 -21.01 15.39
N LYS A 23 -22.28 -21.90 16.19
CA LYS A 23 -22.52 -23.30 15.79
C LYS A 23 -23.88 -23.54 15.16
N ASN A 24 -24.86 -22.68 15.45
CA ASN A 24 -26.22 -22.80 14.94
C ASN A 24 -26.74 -21.47 14.38
N LEU A 25 -27.30 -21.50 13.16
CA LEU A 25 -27.99 -20.36 12.55
C LEU A 25 -29.10 -19.77 13.42
N ASP A 26 -29.79 -20.57 14.23
CA ASP A 26 -30.92 -20.08 15.05
C ASP A 26 -30.47 -19.11 16.16
N GLU A 27 -29.20 -19.17 16.56
CA GLU A 27 -28.59 -18.21 17.49
C GLU A 27 -28.25 -16.88 16.81
N LEU A 28 -28.05 -16.92 15.49
CA LEU A 28 -27.55 -15.80 14.68
C LEU A 28 -28.65 -15.04 13.94
N ILE A 29 -29.66 -15.76 13.46
CA ILE A 29 -30.71 -15.24 12.59
C ILE A 29 -32.07 -15.48 13.24
N LYS A 30 -32.83 -14.41 13.40
CA LYS A 30 -34.22 -14.44 13.85
C LYS A 30 -35.15 -14.03 12.72
N GLU A 31 -36.41 -14.44 12.82
CA GLU A 31 -37.45 -13.98 11.90
C GLU A 31 -37.52 -12.45 11.89
N GLY A 32 -37.60 -11.86 10.70
CA GLY A 32 -37.56 -10.41 10.49
C GLY A 32 -36.17 -9.81 10.28
N ASN A 33 -35.07 -10.59 10.42
CA ASN A 33 -33.73 -10.09 10.10
C ASN A 33 -33.53 -9.90 8.58
N LEU A 34 -32.86 -8.81 8.21
CA LEU A 34 -32.33 -8.60 6.86
C LEU A 34 -30.94 -9.23 6.79
N ILE A 35 -30.80 -10.25 5.96
CA ILE A 35 -29.56 -11.00 5.78
C ILE A 35 -29.10 -10.94 4.32
N LEU A 36 -27.79 -11.02 4.12
CA LEU A 36 -27.21 -11.24 2.80
C LEU A 36 -26.96 -12.73 2.62
N VAL A 37 -27.31 -13.25 1.45
CA VAL A 37 -27.09 -14.65 1.10
C VAL A 37 -26.51 -14.75 -0.28
N LYS A 38 -25.62 -15.73 -0.47
CA LYS A 38 -25.06 -16.08 -1.76
C LYS A 38 -25.74 -17.34 -2.28
N ILE A 39 -26.23 -17.28 -3.52
CA ILE A 39 -26.82 -18.45 -4.19
C ILE A 39 -25.68 -19.40 -4.56
N LYS A 40 -25.81 -20.66 -4.13
CA LYS A 40 -24.86 -21.75 -4.42
C LYS A 40 -25.40 -22.62 -5.54
N GLU A 41 -26.66 -23.01 -5.44
CA GLU A 41 -27.34 -23.88 -6.39
C GLU A 41 -28.79 -23.43 -6.57
N ILE A 42 -29.35 -23.72 -7.75
CA ILE A 42 -30.71 -23.36 -8.13
C ILE A 42 -31.43 -24.63 -8.58
N ASP A 43 -32.55 -24.95 -7.94
CA ASP A 43 -33.53 -25.95 -8.39
C ASP A 43 -34.74 -25.22 -8.98
N GLU A 44 -34.80 -25.18 -10.30
CA GLU A 44 -35.85 -24.48 -11.05
C GLU A 44 -37.20 -25.19 -11.01
N GLU A 45 -37.22 -26.52 -10.90
CA GLU A 45 -38.43 -27.34 -10.96
C GLU A 45 -39.19 -27.22 -9.64
N ASN A 46 -38.49 -27.32 -8.52
CA ASN A 46 -39.09 -27.21 -7.19
C ASN A 46 -39.13 -25.79 -6.63
N LYS A 47 -38.59 -24.80 -7.38
CA LYS A 47 -38.40 -23.41 -6.92
C LYS A 47 -37.65 -23.34 -5.58
N GLU A 48 -36.59 -24.14 -5.44
CA GLU A 48 -35.73 -24.14 -4.27
C GLU A 48 -34.34 -23.60 -4.60
N LEU A 49 -33.67 -22.99 -3.61
CA LEU A 49 -32.28 -22.54 -3.73
C LEU A 49 -31.47 -23.14 -2.58
N LEU A 50 -30.24 -23.56 -2.88
CA LEU A 50 -29.23 -23.72 -1.83
C LEU A 50 -28.50 -22.40 -1.69
N VAL A 51 -28.54 -21.80 -0.50
CA VAL A 51 -27.89 -20.51 -0.23
C VAL A 51 -27.01 -20.58 1.01
N SER A 52 -25.91 -19.82 0.99
CA SER A 52 -25.04 -19.65 2.16
C SER A 52 -25.18 -18.24 2.72
N LEU A 53 -25.07 -18.10 4.04
CA LEU A 53 -24.97 -16.79 4.66
C LEU A 53 -23.75 -16.05 4.12
N ASP A 54 -23.92 -14.77 3.79
CA ASP A 54 -22.87 -13.89 3.32
C ASP A 54 -22.92 -12.58 4.09
N GLN A 55 -21.85 -11.81 4.02
CA GLN A 55 -21.81 -10.44 4.53
C GLN A 55 -21.06 -9.57 3.57
N GLU A 56 -21.35 -8.28 3.59
CA GLU A 56 -20.52 -7.35 2.86
C GLU A 56 -19.15 -7.24 3.55
N PRO A 57 -18.03 -7.47 2.85
CA PRO A 57 -16.71 -7.27 3.44
C PRO A 57 -16.56 -5.84 3.93
N LEU A 58 -16.14 -5.68 5.20
CA LEU A 58 -15.69 -4.40 5.78
C LEU A 58 -14.38 -3.92 5.15
N LEU A 59 -13.66 -4.81 4.47
CA LEU A 59 -12.41 -4.51 3.80
C LEU A 59 -12.64 -3.49 2.67
N GLU A 60 -11.87 -2.41 2.73
CA GLU A 60 -11.76 -1.42 1.66
C GLU A 60 -10.48 -1.59 0.87
N GLY A 61 -10.42 -0.98 -0.31
CA GLY A 61 -9.24 -0.98 -1.16
C GLY A 61 -9.11 0.34 -1.92
N ALA A 62 -7.92 0.55 -2.50
CA ALA A 62 -7.64 1.67 -3.38
C ALA A 62 -6.76 1.19 -4.53
N PHE A 63 -6.91 1.82 -5.69
CA PHE A 63 -6.07 1.57 -6.85
C PHE A 63 -5.72 2.90 -7.51
N LEU A 64 -4.48 3.03 -7.97
CA LEU A 64 -4.03 4.19 -8.72
C LEU A 64 -3.00 3.74 -9.75
N ALA A 65 -3.20 4.16 -11.00
CA ALA A 65 -2.25 3.97 -12.08
C ALA A 65 -1.85 5.33 -12.65
N ILE A 66 -0.54 5.59 -12.68
CA ILE A 66 0.08 6.80 -13.24
C ILE A 66 0.91 6.36 -14.44
N GLU A 67 0.77 7.06 -15.57
CA GLU A 67 1.70 6.93 -16.68
C GLU A 67 3.06 7.53 -16.27
N PRO A 68 4.12 6.72 -16.08
CA PRO A 68 5.32 7.17 -15.39
C PRO A 68 5.99 8.35 -16.08
N HIS A 69 6.01 8.41 -17.41
CA HIS A 69 6.74 9.44 -18.16
C HIS A 69 6.03 10.79 -18.23
N THR A 70 4.72 10.83 -17.98
CA THR A 70 3.93 12.07 -18.09
C THR A 70 3.34 12.51 -16.77
N GLY A 71 3.11 11.59 -15.82
CA GLY A 71 2.36 11.87 -14.60
C GLY A 71 0.85 11.81 -14.80
N GLN A 72 0.36 11.50 -15.99
CA GLN A 72 -1.08 11.40 -16.24
C GLN A 72 -1.66 10.25 -15.42
N ILE A 73 -2.66 10.54 -14.58
CA ILE A 73 -3.42 9.51 -13.88
C ILE A 73 -4.31 8.79 -14.90
N LYS A 74 -4.07 7.49 -15.12
CA LYS A 74 -4.81 6.67 -16.08
C LYS A 74 -6.00 5.96 -15.46
N ALA A 75 -5.90 5.63 -14.17
CA ALA A 75 -7.00 5.03 -13.42
C ALA A 75 -6.88 5.38 -11.94
N MET A 76 -8.04 5.59 -11.29
CA MET A 76 -8.12 5.85 -9.85
C MET A 76 -9.40 5.22 -9.29
N VAL A 77 -9.24 4.36 -8.29
CA VAL A 77 -10.33 3.76 -7.51
C VAL A 77 -10.11 4.11 -6.05
N GLY A 78 -11.03 4.88 -5.48
CA GLY A 78 -10.92 5.37 -4.10
C GLY A 78 -11.52 4.46 -3.03
N GLY A 79 -12.21 3.40 -3.41
CA GLY A 79 -12.93 2.55 -2.49
C GLY A 79 -13.77 1.51 -3.23
N LYS A 80 -14.30 0.55 -2.49
CA LYS A 80 -15.13 -0.54 -3.03
C LYS A 80 -16.41 -0.04 -3.68
N SER A 81 -17.02 1.02 -3.14
CA SER A 81 -18.28 1.57 -3.67
C SER A 81 -18.43 3.07 -3.42
N PHE A 82 -18.41 3.84 -4.50
CA PHE A 82 -18.65 5.30 -4.46
C PHE A 82 -20.04 5.68 -3.92
N LYS A 83 -21.04 4.81 -4.14
CA LYS A 83 -22.41 5.03 -3.63
C LYS A 83 -22.48 4.93 -2.11
N LYS A 84 -21.59 4.15 -1.48
CA LYS A 84 -21.54 3.95 -0.03
C LYS A 84 -20.60 4.95 0.65
N SER A 85 -19.46 5.23 0.03
CA SER A 85 -18.50 6.19 0.53
C SER A 85 -17.94 7.03 -0.61
N LYS A 86 -17.99 8.36 -0.42
CA LYS A 86 -17.35 9.33 -1.32
C LYS A 86 -15.91 9.64 -0.90
N TRP A 87 -15.43 9.03 0.19
CA TRP A 87 -14.04 9.13 0.62
C TRP A 87 -13.12 8.39 -0.35
N ASN A 88 -12.09 9.06 -0.83
CA ASN A 88 -11.16 8.53 -1.81
C ASN A 88 -9.86 8.07 -1.13
N ASN A 89 -9.76 6.77 -0.87
CA ASN A 89 -8.57 6.16 -0.27
C ASN A 89 -7.30 6.30 -1.13
N ALA A 90 -7.41 6.56 -2.44
CA ALA A 90 -6.24 6.75 -3.30
C ALA A 90 -5.55 8.11 -3.06
N THR A 91 -6.28 9.12 -2.59
CA THR A 91 -5.79 10.50 -2.46
C THR A 91 -5.91 11.08 -1.06
N GLN A 92 -6.80 10.55 -0.22
CA GLN A 92 -7.13 11.11 1.09
C GLN A 92 -6.70 10.22 2.25
N ALA A 93 -6.79 8.89 2.08
CA ALA A 93 -6.41 7.97 3.15
C ALA A 93 -4.91 7.95 3.38
N MET A 94 -4.56 7.97 4.66
CA MET A 94 -3.21 7.80 5.16
C MET A 94 -3.08 6.36 5.65
N ARG A 95 -2.03 5.66 5.19
CA ARG A 95 -1.73 4.28 5.60
C ARG A 95 -0.24 4.13 5.83
N GLN A 96 0.14 3.30 6.79
CA GLN A 96 1.56 2.99 7.02
C GLN A 96 2.21 2.51 5.72
N ALA A 97 3.35 3.11 5.36
CA ALA A 97 4.06 2.76 4.13
C ALA A 97 4.59 1.32 4.18
N GLY A 98 5.01 0.86 5.36
CA GLY A 98 5.61 -0.45 5.51
C GLY A 98 6.89 -0.59 4.67
N SER A 99 7.19 -1.81 4.21
CA SER A 99 8.39 -2.09 3.40
C SER A 99 8.41 -1.39 2.03
N SER A 100 7.30 -0.79 1.58
CA SER A 100 7.28 -0.03 0.32
C SER A 100 8.21 1.20 0.34
N ILE A 101 8.62 1.66 1.53
CA ILE A 101 9.59 2.76 1.65
C ILE A 101 11.03 2.36 1.37
N LYS A 102 11.35 1.05 1.45
CA LYS A 102 12.73 0.56 1.38
C LYS A 102 13.45 1.02 0.10
N PRO A 103 12.88 0.96 -1.11
CA PRO A 103 13.55 1.47 -2.31
C PRO A 103 14.07 2.91 -2.16
N ILE A 104 13.33 3.79 -1.48
CA ILE A 104 13.74 5.18 -1.21
C ILE A 104 14.93 5.23 -0.24
N LEU A 105 14.91 4.42 0.83
CA LEU A 105 16.01 4.39 1.81
C LEU A 105 17.29 3.74 1.23
N TYR A 106 17.14 2.70 0.41
CA TYR A 106 18.27 2.10 -0.31
C TYR A 106 18.84 3.07 -1.33
N THR A 107 17.99 3.81 -2.04
CA THR A 107 18.43 4.91 -2.93
C THR A 107 19.27 5.93 -2.15
N ALA A 108 18.81 6.36 -0.97
CA ALA A 108 19.54 7.27 -0.11
C ALA A 108 20.90 6.71 0.33
N ALA A 109 20.98 5.41 0.61
CA ALA A 109 22.23 4.73 0.94
C ALA A 109 23.20 4.70 -0.26
N LEU A 110 22.71 4.37 -1.46
CA LEU A 110 23.55 4.36 -2.67
C LEU A 110 24.14 5.75 -2.97
N GLU A 111 23.33 6.80 -2.86
CA GLU A 111 23.78 8.19 -3.00
C GLU A 111 24.70 8.65 -1.87
N SER A 112 24.79 7.88 -0.78
CA SER A 112 25.70 8.12 0.35
C SER A 112 26.96 7.24 0.29
N GLY A 113 27.24 6.61 -0.86
CA GLY A 113 28.47 5.87 -1.12
C GLY A 113 28.37 4.35 -1.02
N PHE A 114 27.20 3.80 -0.67
CA PHE A 114 26.99 2.36 -0.80
C PHE A 114 26.92 1.95 -2.26
N THR A 115 27.27 0.69 -2.50
CA THR A 115 27.05 0.01 -3.77
C THR A 115 26.19 -1.23 -3.53
N PRO A 116 25.50 -1.76 -4.55
CA PRO A 116 24.69 -2.96 -4.41
C PRO A 116 25.47 -4.19 -3.89
N ALA A 117 26.81 -4.19 -4.04
CA ALA A 117 27.70 -5.28 -3.64
C ALA A 117 28.24 -5.16 -2.20
N HIS A 118 28.04 -4.03 -1.51
CA HIS A 118 28.45 -3.91 -0.11
C HIS A 118 27.78 -4.98 0.74
N ILE A 119 28.53 -5.54 1.69
CA ILE A 119 28.05 -6.60 2.58
C ILE A 119 27.55 -5.96 3.87
N ILE A 120 26.34 -6.34 4.28
CA ILE A 120 25.73 -6.03 5.57
C ILE A 120 25.44 -7.34 6.29
N ILE A 121 25.75 -7.40 7.58
CA ILE A 121 25.46 -8.57 8.40
C ILE A 121 24.00 -8.53 8.86
N ASP A 122 23.19 -9.48 8.42
CA ASP A 122 21.81 -9.72 8.85
C ASP A 122 21.79 -10.69 10.03
N GLU A 123 21.75 -10.15 11.24
CA GLU A 123 21.81 -10.85 12.52
C GLU A 123 20.91 -10.14 13.56
N PRO A 124 20.53 -10.79 14.68
CA PRO A 124 19.85 -10.10 15.77
C PRO A 124 20.62 -8.85 16.17
N THR A 125 19.99 -7.68 16.04
CA THR A 125 20.64 -6.39 16.28
C THR A 125 19.74 -5.55 17.16
N GLU A 126 20.32 -5.02 18.23
CA GLU A 126 19.70 -4.03 19.10
C GLU A 126 20.24 -2.64 18.72
N PHE A 127 19.34 -1.71 18.46
CA PHE A 127 19.67 -0.33 18.17
C PHE A 127 19.24 0.55 19.35
N ILE A 128 20.11 1.45 19.79
CA ILE A 128 19.77 2.37 20.88
C ILE A 128 19.05 3.58 20.28
N ASP A 129 17.80 3.80 20.71
CA ASP A 129 17.04 5.01 20.36
C ASP A 129 17.74 6.24 20.96
N LYS A 130 18.28 7.12 20.11
CA LYS A 130 19.00 8.32 20.56
C LYS A 130 18.12 9.36 21.26
N TRP A 131 16.80 9.27 21.14
CA TRP A 131 15.83 10.17 21.75
C TRP A 131 15.36 9.69 23.11
N ARG A 132 15.06 8.39 23.23
CA ARG A 132 14.51 7.81 24.47
C ARG A 132 15.55 7.06 25.30
N GLY A 133 16.69 6.68 24.71
CA GLY A 133 17.71 5.84 25.32
C GLY A 133 17.32 4.35 25.41
N GLU A 134 16.14 3.99 24.90
CA GLU A 134 15.60 2.63 24.97
C GLU A 134 16.09 1.77 23.80
N PRO A 135 16.32 0.46 24.02
CA PRO A 135 16.68 -0.45 22.95
C PRO A 135 15.50 -0.72 22.02
N TRP A 136 15.79 -0.79 20.72
CA TRP A 136 14.86 -1.24 19.69
C TRP A 136 15.49 -2.39 18.89
N SER A 137 14.83 -3.55 18.94
CA SER A 137 15.32 -4.80 18.35
C SER A 137 14.31 -5.32 17.33
N PRO A 138 14.32 -4.82 16.07
CA PRO A 138 13.39 -5.29 15.05
C PRO A 138 13.68 -6.74 14.66
N GLY A 139 12.64 -7.50 14.29
CA GLY A 139 12.77 -8.83 13.71
C GLY A 139 12.61 -8.83 12.18
N ASN A 140 13.18 -9.83 11.52
CA ASN A 140 12.81 -10.15 10.13
C ASN A 140 11.47 -10.89 10.10
N TYR A 141 10.68 -10.68 9.04
CA TYR A 141 9.34 -11.28 8.92
C TYR A 141 9.34 -12.81 9.03
N ASP A 142 10.36 -13.47 8.48
CA ASP A 142 10.54 -14.92 8.50
C ASP A 142 11.24 -15.45 9.76
N GLN A 143 11.60 -14.56 10.70
CA GLN A 143 12.34 -14.87 11.93
C GLN A 143 13.69 -15.57 11.71
N LYS A 144 14.25 -15.46 10.50
CA LYS A 144 15.57 -16.01 10.16
C LYS A 144 16.60 -14.89 10.04
N TYR A 145 17.86 -15.27 10.08
CA TYR A 145 19.02 -14.38 9.89
C TYR A 145 19.97 -15.02 8.90
N LYS A 146 20.49 -14.24 7.97
CA LYS A 146 21.29 -14.75 6.85
C LYS A 146 22.79 -14.50 7.00
N GLY A 147 23.21 -13.82 8.06
CA GLY A 147 24.60 -13.40 8.22
C GLY A 147 24.97 -12.42 7.12
N ALA A 148 26.13 -12.59 6.48
CA ALA A 148 26.59 -11.71 5.42
C ALA A 148 25.67 -11.74 4.19
N VAL A 149 25.00 -10.62 3.90
CA VAL A 149 24.19 -10.43 2.68
C VAL A 149 24.60 -9.13 1.98
N THR A 150 24.43 -9.07 0.67
CA THR A 150 24.69 -7.82 -0.06
C THR A 150 23.58 -6.81 0.15
N VAL A 151 23.86 -5.51 -0.03
CA VAL A 151 22.83 -4.45 -0.07
C VAL A 151 21.74 -4.80 -1.07
N ARG A 152 22.10 -5.27 -2.28
CA ARG A 152 21.12 -5.77 -3.25
C ARG A 152 20.20 -6.83 -2.65
N ARG A 153 20.77 -7.86 -2.04
CA ARG A 153 19.99 -8.97 -1.48
C ARG A 153 19.11 -8.52 -0.32
N GLY A 154 19.59 -7.55 0.47
CA GLY A 154 18.83 -6.89 1.53
C GLY A 154 17.51 -6.31 1.02
N LEU A 155 17.54 -5.64 -0.14
CA LEU A 155 16.33 -5.08 -0.77
C LEU A 155 15.46 -6.16 -1.42
N GLU A 156 16.06 -7.07 -2.22
CA GLU A 156 15.35 -8.17 -2.91
C GLU A 156 14.48 -9.00 -1.96
N GLU A 157 15.01 -9.27 -0.77
CA GLU A 157 14.32 -10.06 0.26
C GLU A 157 13.66 -9.20 1.34
N SER A 158 13.69 -7.87 1.18
CA SER A 158 13.09 -6.91 2.09
C SER A 158 13.54 -7.14 3.55
N ARG A 159 14.84 -7.35 3.79
CA ARG A 159 15.40 -7.64 5.12
C ARG A 159 15.31 -6.40 6.02
N ASN A 160 14.65 -6.54 7.17
CA ASN A 160 14.39 -5.42 8.08
C ASN A 160 15.68 -4.95 8.76
N ILE A 161 16.49 -5.89 9.26
CA ILE A 161 17.76 -5.56 9.93
C ILE A 161 18.71 -4.84 8.97
N VAL A 162 18.87 -5.35 7.74
CA VAL A 162 19.74 -4.73 6.73
C VAL A 162 19.29 -3.29 6.46
N THR A 163 17.99 -3.07 6.30
CA THR A 163 17.44 -1.73 6.09
C THR A 163 17.68 -0.82 7.29
N ALA A 164 17.51 -1.33 8.52
CA ALA A 164 17.77 -0.58 9.74
C ALA A 164 19.25 -0.18 9.87
N LYS A 165 20.18 -1.10 9.60
CA LYS A 165 21.63 -0.82 9.58
C LYS A 165 22.01 0.21 8.52
N LEU A 166 21.42 0.15 7.32
CA LEU A 166 21.64 1.15 6.29
C LEU A 166 21.13 2.53 6.72
N LEU A 167 19.92 2.60 7.28
CA LEU A 167 19.34 3.85 7.75
C LEU A 167 20.12 4.44 8.91
N GLU A 168 20.60 3.61 9.84
CA GLU A 168 21.45 4.03 10.94
C GLU A 168 22.73 4.67 10.43
N PHE A 169 23.40 4.02 9.46
CA PHE A 169 24.62 4.52 8.86
C PHE A 169 24.44 5.89 8.20
N ILE A 170 23.40 6.07 7.36
CA ILE A 170 23.16 7.35 6.69
C ILE A 170 22.47 8.40 7.58
N SER A 171 22.05 8.00 8.78
CA SER A 171 21.13 8.69 9.69
C SER A 171 19.64 8.66 9.29
N PRO A 172 18.72 8.55 10.26
CA PRO A 172 17.28 8.68 10.01
C PRO A 172 16.87 10.00 9.35
N GLN A 173 17.56 11.11 9.67
CA GLN A 173 17.28 12.42 9.06
C GLN A 173 17.51 12.40 7.56
N LYS A 174 18.61 11.81 7.10
CA LYS A 174 18.88 11.63 5.66
C LYS A 174 17.78 10.81 4.98
N GLY A 175 17.27 9.78 5.66
CA GLY A 175 16.10 9.01 5.20
C GLY A 175 14.86 9.89 5.03
N VAL A 176 14.56 10.77 5.99
CA VAL A 176 13.47 11.75 5.88
C VAL A 176 13.69 12.70 4.70
N ASP A 177 14.89 13.23 4.53
CA ASP A 177 15.22 14.15 3.43
C ASP A 177 14.98 13.48 2.07
N TYR A 178 15.35 12.21 1.93
CA TYR A 178 15.06 11.44 0.70
C TYR A 178 13.57 11.18 0.51
N CYS A 179 12.82 10.87 1.58
CA CYS A 179 11.35 10.77 1.47
C CYS A 179 10.74 12.07 0.94
N ARG A 180 11.26 13.24 1.38
CA ARG A 180 10.83 14.56 0.88
C ARG A 180 11.21 14.77 -0.58
N LYS A 181 12.44 14.46 -0.97
CA LYS A 181 12.89 14.52 -2.38
C LYS A 181 12.04 13.65 -3.30
N PHE A 182 11.61 12.48 -2.82
CA PHE A 182 10.71 11.58 -3.53
C PHE A 182 9.25 12.03 -3.52
N GLY A 183 8.93 13.17 -2.89
CA GLY A 183 7.61 13.79 -2.96
C GLY A 183 6.63 13.38 -1.88
N LEU A 184 7.07 12.68 -0.84
CA LEU A 184 6.20 12.34 0.28
C LEU A 184 6.02 13.60 1.15
N THR A 185 4.78 14.04 1.38
CA THR A 185 4.50 15.28 2.13
C THR A 185 3.96 15.04 3.54
N SER A 186 3.55 13.81 3.87
CA SER A 186 3.13 13.40 5.22
C SER A 186 4.13 13.79 6.31
N THR A 187 3.71 13.96 7.56
CA THR A 187 4.66 14.11 8.67
C THR A 187 5.51 12.85 8.83
N ILE A 188 6.84 12.98 8.73
CA ILE A 188 7.80 11.89 8.90
C ILE A 188 8.82 12.34 9.94
N TYR A 189 8.99 11.51 10.97
CA TYR A 189 9.96 11.77 12.03
C TYR A 189 11.24 10.95 11.81
N PRO A 190 12.42 11.50 12.14
CA PRO A 190 13.71 10.83 11.94
C PRO A 190 14.00 9.79 13.04
N TYR A 191 13.14 8.78 13.16
CA TYR A 191 13.35 7.61 14.01
C TYR A 191 13.86 6.43 13.20
N LEU A 192 14.60 5.51 13.82
CA LEU A 192 15.14 4.35 13.09
C LEU A 192 14.04 3.38 12.62
N SER A 193 12.88 3.39 13.28
CA SER A 193 11.68 2.68 12.85
C SER A 193 11.18 3.09 11.45
N LEU A 194 11.60 4.25 10.94
CA LEU A 194 11.42 4.66 9.54
C LEU A 194 11.93 3.59 8.55
N ALA A 195 12.95 2.81 8.92
CA ALA A 195 13.46 1.70 8.11
C ALA A 195 12.39 0.63 7.78
N LEU A 196 11.32 0.56 8.57
CA LEU A 196 10.20 -0.35 8.37
C LEU A 196 8.93 0.38 7.91
N GLY A 197 9.01 1.67 7.58
CA GLY A 197 7.89 2.47 7.07
C GLY A 197 6.79 2.72 8.10
N THR A 198 7.16 2.99 9.35
CA THR A 198 6.23 3.24 10.47
C THR A 198 5.62 4.65 10.48
N PHE A 199 5.40 5.23 9.30
CA PHE A 199 4.72 6.51 9.11
C PHE A 199 3.67 6.34 8.02
N GLU A 200 2.68 7.22 8.01
CA GLU A 200 1.59 7.13 7.04
C GLU A 200 1.88 7.93 5.77
N VAL A 201 1.45 7.41 4.62
CA VAL A 201 1.59 8.02 3.31
C VAL A 201 0.29 7.87 2.52
N ARG A 202 0.00 8.80 1.61
CA ARG A 202 -1.10 8.65 0.66
C ARG A 202 -0.66 7.80 -0.52
N LEU A 203 -1.58 7.00 -1.05
CA LEU A 203 -1.28 6.16 -2.21
C LEU A 203 -0.77 6.98 -3.41
N ILE A 204 -1.37 8.15 -3.68
CA ILE A 204 -0.94 9.03 -4.76
C ILE A 204 0.51 9.53 -4.64
N GLU A 205 0.96 9.82 -3.42
CA GLU A 205 2.34 10.23 -3.17
C GLU A 205 3.29 9.06 -3.38
N LEU A 206 2.93 7.89 -2.87
CA LEU A 206 3.75 6.68 -2.99
C LEU A 206 3.89 6.24 -4.45
N VAL A 207 2.80 6.21 -5.24
CA VAL A 207 2.88 5.84 -6.66
C VAL A 207 3.68 6.89 -7.46
N SER A 208 3.49 8.18 -7.19
CA SER A 208 4.30 9.24 -7.83
C SER A 208 5.79 9.11 -7.49
N ALA A 209 6.15 8.77 -6.26
CA ALA A 209 7.54 8.58 -5.86
C ALA A 209 8.23 7.49 -6.70
N PHE A 210 7.53 6.42 -7.07
CA PHE A 210 8.10 5.34 -7.89
C PHE A 210 8.29 5.73 -9.36
N THR A 211 7.75 6.86 -9.84
CA THR A 211 8.04 7.38 -11.19
C THR A 211 9.51 7.77 -11.37
N VAL A 212 10.23 8.02 -10.27
CA VAL A 212 11.66 8.39 -10.30
C VAL A 212 12.51 7.37 -11.05
N PHE A 213 12.29 6.07 -10.82
CA PHE A 213 13.13 5.00 -11.36
C PHE A 213 13.06 4.86 -12.89
N PRO A 214 11.87 4.66 -13.52
CA PRO A 214 11.77 4.57 -14.98
C PRO A 214 12.12 5.87 -15.70
N ASN A 215 12.15 7.00 -15.00
CA ASN A 215 12.52 8.32 -15.53
C ASN A 215 13.95 8.74 -15.16
N LYS A 216 14.85 7.77 -14.95
CA LYS A 216 16.30 8.04 -14.76
C LYS A 216 16.59 9.05 -13.64
N GLY A 217 15.82 9.00 -12.56
CA GLY A 217 16.02 9.85 -11.39
C GLY A 217 15.13 11.10 -11.34
N ILE A 218 14.21 11.27 -12.29
CA ILE A 218 13.28 12.41 -12.35
C ILE A 218 11.90 11.97 -11.84
N ARG A 219 11.39 12.63 -10.80
CA ARG A 219 10.01 12.46 -10.34
C ARG A 219 9.07 13.25 -11.22
N ILE A 220 7.96 12.63 -11.61
CA ILE A 220 6.88 13.32 -12.32
C ILE A 220 5.69 13.53 -11.37
N ARG A 221 5.21 14.77 -11.28
CA ARG A 221 4.05 15.11 -10.45
C ARG A 221 2.77 14.60 -11.12
N PRO A 222 1.88 13.91 -10.40
CA PRO A 222 0.67 13.36 -10.98
C PRO A 222 -0.37 14.46 -11.24
N TYR A 223 -1.07 14.36 -12.36
CA TYR A 223 -2.17 15.25 -12.71
C TYR A 223 -3.39 14.48 -13.27
N PHE A 224 -4.57 15.07 -13.10
CA PHE A 224 -5.85 14.47 -13.50
C PHE A 224 -6.50 15.19 -14.68
N LEU A 225 -6.49 16.53 -14.68
CA LEU A 225 -7.13 17.35 -15.70
C LEU A 225 -6.13 17.67 -16.81
N THR A 226 -6.40 17.30 -18.06
CA THR A 226 -5.52 17.62 -19.18
C THR A 226 -5.69 19.06 -19.66
N ARG A 227 -6.95 19.49 -19.81
CA ARG A 227 -7.31 20.80 -20.34
C ARG A 227 -8.71 21.20 -19.86
N ILE A 228 -8.91 22.49 -19.59
CA ILE A 228 -10.19 23.11 -19.28
C ILE A 228 -10.46 24.17 -20.35
N GLU A 229 -11.65 24.11 -20.96
CA GLU A 229 -12.09 25.05 -22.00
C GLU A 229 -13.43 25.66 -21.62
N ASP A 230 -13.68 26.88 -22.07
CA ASP A 230 -14.99 27.50 -21.99
C ASP A 230 -15.94 27.02 -23.11
N LYS A 231 -17.18 27.50 -23.10
CA LYS A 231 -18.20 27.15 -24.10
C LYS A 231 -17.87 27.59 -25.53
N ASP A 232 -16.97 28.58 -25.68
CA ASP A 232 -16.58 29.17 -26.96
C ASP A 232 -15.28 28.53 -27.49
N GLY A 233 -14.72 27.55 -26.75
CA GLY A 233 -13.52 26.81 -27.11
C GLY A 233 -12.22 27.50 -26.68
N ASN A 234 -12.28 28.55 -25.87
CA ASN A 234 -11.06 29.19 -25.35
C ASN A 234 -10.47 28.32 -24.23
N ILE A 235 -9.16 28.08 -24.30
CA ILE A 235 -8.43 27.32 -23.28
C ILE A 235 -8.27 28.20 -22.02
N LEU A 236 -8.82 27.73 -20.90
CA LEU A 236 -8.70 28.37 -19.59
C LEU A 236 -7.51 27.82 -18.80
N GLU A 237 -7.27 26.52 -18.89
CA GLU A 237 -6.17 25.83 -18.22
C GLU A 237 -5.70 24.64 -19.07
N GLU A 238 -4.40 24.38 -19.08
CA GLU A 238 -3.80 23.20 -19.71
C GLU A 238 -2.68 22.68 -18.81
N SER A 239 -2.75 21.39 -18.47
CA SER A 239 -1.75 20.78 -17.60
C SER A 239 -0.42 20.66 -18.31
N LYS A 240 0.63 21.05 -17.61
CA LYS A 240 2.03 20.85 -18.02
C LYS A 240 2.64 19.75 -17.19
N ILE A 241 3.54 18.98 -17.80
CA ILE A 241 4.31 17.98 -17.08
C ILE A 241 5.24 18.72 -16.10
N GLU A 242 5.00 18.53 -14.82
CA GLU A 242 5.86 19.04 -13.75
C GLU A 242 6.84 17.96 -13.31
N THR A 243 8.13 18.29 -13.34
CA THR A 243 9.22 17.35 -13.09
C THR A 243 10.15 17.87 -12.00
N GLU A 244 10.69 16.97 -11.20
CA GLU A 244 11.71 17.27 -10.19
C GLU A 244 12.86 16.28 -10.29
N GLU A 245 14.10 16.77 -10.35
CA GLU A 245 15.29 15.92 -10.26
C GLU A 245 15.47 15.42 -8.82
N VAL A 246 15.56 14.10 -8.64
CA VAL A 246 15.62 13.47 -7.31
C VAL A 246 16.98 12.83 -7.07
N VAL A 247 17.45 12.02 -8.03
CA VAL A 247 18.72 11.28 -7.97
C VAL A 247 19.38 11.20 -9.34
N SER A 248 20.64 10.75 -9.36
CA SER A 248 21.36 10.51 -10.61
C SER A 248 20.72 9.38 -11.45
N PRO A 249 20.84 9.43 -12.80
CA PRO A 249 20.46 8.33 -13.68
C PRO A 249 21.13 6.99 -13.33
N GLN A 250 22.38 7.04 -12.86
CA GLN A 250 23.15 5.87 -12.45
C GLN A 250 22.54 5.20 -11.22
N THR A 251 22.15 5.98 -10.21
CA THR A 251 21.46 5.44 -9.03
C THR A 251 20.08 4.92 -9.37
N ALA A 252 19.30 5.64 -10.19
CA ALA A 252 18.00 5.16 -10.66
C ALA A 252 18.13 3.80 -11.40
N TYR A 253 19.15 3.66 -12.24
CA TYR A 253 19.47 2.40 -12.92
C TYR A 253 19.85 1.28 -11.95
N MET A 254 20.67 1.56 -10.93
CA MET A 254 21.04 0.53 -9.92
C MET A 254 19.85 0.02 -9.10
N MET A 255 18.77 0.80 -9.00
CA MET A 255 17.56 0.47 -8.26
C MET A 255 16.50 -0.29 -9.06
N THR A 256 16.69 -0.42 -10.39
CA THR A 256 15.76 -1.09 -11.31
C THR A 256 16.27 -2.46 -11.70
#